data_AF-A0A7V4ZD09-F1
#
_entry.id   AF-A0A7V4ZD09-F1
#
_cell.length_a   1.000
_cell.length_b   1.000
_cell.length_c   1.000
_cell.angle_alpha   90.00
_cell.angle_beta   90.00
_cell.angle_gamma   90.00
#
_symmetry.space_group_name_H-M   'P 1'
#
loop_
_entity.id
_entity.type
_entity.pdbx_description
1 polymer ?
#
loop_
_entity_poly.entity_id
_entity_poly.type
_entity_poly.pdbx_seq_one_letter_code
_entity_poly.pdbx_strand_id
1 'polypeptide(L)'
;MAETGAARLVDLHAHIMPGVDDGPQTLEEALAMARAALADGVGQIVATPHVRDSGLTREEFGRRLEDLRRAFAAHRVDVEVHPGAEVSLEPDIFRWLAEGLAWPIASTRYVLVELPFFAFPPYTDEVIFRLQVEGYKPILAHPERNAFLAAKPERLQALVERGVLVQITATSVLGGFGAQAKSAAVAFLERGLVHVLASDAHSAAHRPPLLTEAAREAERIVGPGAWSLVSANPAAILGDGEEIEPARPARRARRSRYGEAR
;
A
#
# COMPACT_ATOMS: atom_id res chain seq x y z
N MET A 1 -31.35 -8.80 12.90
CA MET A 1 -30.76 -7.56 13.46
C MET A 1 -29.38 -7.45 12.85
N ALA A 2 -29.24 -6.61 11.82
CA ALA A 2 -27.95 -6.39 11.18
C ALA A 2 -27.08 -5.58 12.13
N GLU A 3 -26.01 -6.18 12.63
CA GLU A 3 -24.98 -5.44 13.37
C GLU A 3 -24.47 -4.32 12.47
N THR A 4 -24.51 -3.11 12.99
CA THR A 4 -23.85 -1.92 12.45
C THR A 4 -22.40 -2.26 12.13
N GLY A 5 -22.09 -2.39 10.83
CA GLY A 5 -20.76 -2.73 10.35
C GLY A 5 -19.76 -1.68 10.79
N ALA A 6 -18.88 -2.04 11.72
CA ALA A 6 -17.63 -1.32 11.91
C ALA A 6 -16.94 -1.21 10.54
N ALA A 7 -16.49 -0.02 10.17
CA ALA A 7 -15.76 0.17 8.93
C ALA A 7 -14.53 -0.76 8.95
N ARG A 8 -14.55 -1.79 8.09
CA ARG A 8 -13.44 -2.75 8.01
C ARG A 8 -12.24 -2.08 7.36
N LEU A 9 -11.03 -2.45 7.79
CA LEU A 9 -9.80 -1.95 7.20
C LEU A 9 -9.64 -2.48 5.76
N VAL A 10 -8.92 -1.71 4.94
CA VAL A 10 -8.61 -2.07 3.55
C VAL A 10 -7.10 -2.14 3.40
N ASP A 11 -6.61 -3.31 2.98
CA ASP A 11 -5.21 -3.54 2.68
C ASP A 11 -4.97 -3.46 1.16
N LEU A 12 -4.27 -2.43 0.69
CA LEU A 12 -4.03 -2.22 -0.75
C LEU A 12 -2.83 -2.99 -1.31
N HIS A 13 -2.05 -3.66 -0.46
CA HIS A 13 -0.82 -4.30 -0.89
C HIS A 13 -0.61 -5.60 -0.11
N ALA A 14 -0.89 -6.73 -0.76
CA ALA A 14 -0.60 -8.06 -0.21
C ALA A 14 -0.36 -9.09 -1.33
N HIS A 15 0.61 -9.96 -1.09
CA HIS A 15 0.96 -11.08 -1.96
C HIS A 15 0.17 -12.30 -1.49
N ILE A 16 -1.15 -12.28 -1.69
CA ILE A 16 -2.07 -13.31 -1.14
C ILE A 16 -2.37 -14.44 -2.15
N MET A 17 -1.89 -14.32 -3.39
CA MET A 17 -2.24 -15.26 -4.45
C MET A 17 -1.37 -16.52 -4.40
N PRO A 18 -1.96 -17.72 -4.23
CA PRO A 18 -1.19 -18.94 -4.05
C PRO A 18 -0.46 -19.36 -5.33
N GLY A 19 0.86 -19.57 -5.23
CA GLY A 19 1.73 -20.02 -6.32
C GLY A 19 1.85 -19.02 -7.47
N VAL A 20 1.87 -17.71 -7.17
CA VAL A 20 2.07 -16.65 -8.17
C VAL A 20 3.47 -16.06 -8.06
N ASP A 21 3.89 -15.70 -6.86
CA ASP A 21 5.17 -15.07 -6.57
C ASP A 21 5.74 -15.61 -5.25
N ASP A 22 6.44 -14.78 -4.49
CA ASP A 22 7.05 -15.11 -3.20
C ASP A 22 6.09 -14.98 -2.00
N GLY A 23 4.79 -14.82 -2.26
CA GLY A 23 3.70 -15.01 -1.30
C GLY A 23 3.43 -16.50 -0.99
N PRO A 24 2.16 -16.87 -0.68
CA PRO A 24 1.80 -18.23 -0.34
C PRO A 24 2.03 -19.15 -1.55
N GLN A 25 2.48 -20.37 -1.31
CA GLN A 25 2.67 -21.40 -2.34
C GLN A 25 1.43 -22.30 -2.46
N THR A 26 0.61 -22.37 -1.41
CA THR A 26 -0.58 -23.23 -1.32
C THR A 26 -1.85 -22.45 -0.97
N LEU A 27 -3.01 -23.03 -1.26
CA LEU A 27 -4.30 -22.46 -0.87
C LEU A 27 -4.43 -22.36 0.66
N GLU A 28 -3.91 -23.35 1.38
CA GLU A 28 -3.92 -23.41 2.84
C GLU A 28 -3.16 -22.22 3.45
N GLU A 29 -2.01 -21.86 2.88
CA GLU A 29 -1.24 -20.69 3.29
C GLU A 29 -1.99 -19.39 3.00
N ALA A 30 -2.62 -19.27 1.82
CA ALA A 30 -3.44 -18.10 1.48
C ALA A 30 -4.65 -17.96 2.41
N LEU A 31 -5.30 -19.07 2.77
CA LEU A 31 -6.39 -19.10 3.78
C LEU A 31 -5.89 -18.68 5.15
N ALA A 32 -4.68 -19.10 5.56
CA ALA A 32 -4.07 -18.69 6.82
C ALA A 32 -3.79 -17.17 6.83
N MET A 33 -3.27 -16.63 5.73
CA MET A 33 -3.06 -15.18 5.57
C MET A 33 -4.37 -14.41 5.67
N ALA A 34 -5.40 -14.83 4.95
CA ALA A 34 -6.69 -14.16 4.96
C ALA A 34 -7.36 -14.19 6.34
N ARG A 35 -7.22 -15.30 7.08
CA ARG A 35 -7.69 -15.39 8.47
C ARG A 35 -6.91 -14.46 9.40
N ALA A 36 -5.60 -14.35 9.22
CA ALA A 36 -4.78 -13.41 9.99
C ALA A 36 -5.18 -11.95 9.70
N ALA A 37 -5.40 -11.61 8.42
CA ALA A 37 -5.87 -10.29 8.02
C ALA A 37 -7.24 -9.97 8.63
N LEU A 38 -8.19 -10.91 8.58
CA LEU A 38 -9.51 -10.74 9.16
C LEU A 38 -9.45 -10.56 10.69
N ALA A 39 -8.57 -11.31 11.37
CA ALA A 39 -8.33 -11.16 12.80
C ALA A 39 -7.72 -9.79 13.15
N ASP A 40 -6.96 -9.20 12.23
CA ASP A 40 -6.41 -7.84 12.32
C ASP A 40 -7.44 -6.75 11.91
N GLY A 41 -8.68 -7.12 11.57
CA GLY A 41 -9.76 -6.21 11.22
C GLY A 41 -9.83 -5.82 9.75
N VAL A 42 -9.04 -6.47 8.89
CA VAL A 42 -9.05 -6.27 7.44
C VAL A 42 -10.23 -6.99 6.82
N GLY A 43 -11.09 -6.24 6.14
CA GLY A 43 -12.25 -6.79 5.42
C GLY A 43 -12.04 -6.88 3.91
N GLN A 44 -11.12 -6.09 3.37
CA GLN A 44 -10.83 -6.04 1.95
C GLN A 44 -9.32 -6.04 1.72
N ILE A 45 -8.87 -6.83 0.77
CA ILE A 45 -7.45 -6.97 0.38
C ILE A 45 -7.35 -6.74 -1.12
N VAL A 46 -6.36 -6.00 -1.59
CA VAL A 46 -5.95 -6.02 -3.00
C VAL A 46 -4.81 -7.01 -3.14
N ALA A 47 -5.02 -8.03 -3.95
CA ALA A 47 -3.98 -8.97 -4.33
C ALA A 47 -3.04 -8.28 -5.33
N THR A 48 -1.79 -8.02 -4.94
CA THR A 48 -0.81 -7.26 -5.72
C THR A 48 0.45 -8.07 -5.94
N PRO A 49 0.39 -9.22 -6.64
CA PRO A 49 1.60 -9.98 -6.87
C PRO A 49 2.61 -9.18 -7.70
N HIS A 50 3.88 -9.55 -7.58
CA HIS A 50 4.93 -9.00 -8.43
C HIS A 50 4.67 -9.36 -9.90
N VAL A 51 4.49 -8.35 -10.77
CA VAL A 51 4.26 -8.59 -12.22
C VAL A 51 5.38 -9.41 -12.83
N ARG A 52 6.64 -9.03 -12.52
CA ARG A 52 7.84 -9.66 -13.07
C ARG A 52 7.92 -11.16 -12.79
N ASP A 53 7.43 -11.59 -11.64
CA ASP A 53 7.59 -12.95 -11.15
C ASP A 53 6.34 -13.80 -11.45
N SER A 54 5.17 -13.15 -11.59
CA SER A 54 3.90 -13.83 -11.86
C SER A 54 3.84 -14.55 -13.20
N GLY A 55 4.37 -13.93 -14.26
CA GLY A 55 4.20 -14.38 -15.65
C GLY A 55 2.73 -14.44 -16.12
N LEU A 56 1.80 -13.82 -15.38
CA LEU A 56 0.37 -13.90 -15.66
C LEU A 56 -0.11 -12.73 -16.52
N THR A 57 -1.00 -13.04 -17.45
CA THR A 57 -1.87 -12.02 -18.05
C THR A 57 -2.99 -11.62 -17.08
N ARG A 58 -3.56 -10.42 -17.27
CA ARG A 58 -4.73 -9.93 -16.52
C ARG A 58 -5.89 -10.92 -16.54
N GLU A 59 -6.10 -11.60 -17.67
CA GLU A 59 -7.17 -12.58 -17.84
C GLU A 59 -6.92 -13.85 -17.00
N GLU A 60 -5.71 -14.38 -17.04
CA GLU A 60 -5.31 -15.54 -16.23
C GLU A 60 -5.35 -15.24 -14.74
N PHE A 61 -4.86 -14.07 -14.35
CA PHE A 61 -4.95 -13.59 -12.98
C PHE A 61 -6.41 -13.49 -12.52
N GLY A 62 -7.29 -12.91 -13.35
CA GLY A 62 -8.71 -12.81 -13.05
C GLY A 62 -9.36 -14.17 -12.79
N ARG A 63 -9.06 -15.20 -13.60
CA ARG A 63 -9.54 -16.57 -13.36
C ARG A 63 -9.06 -17.13 -12.02
N ARG A 64 -7.76 -17.01 -11.72
CA ARG A 64 -7.17 -17.50 -10.46
C ARG A 64 -7.71 -16.74 -9.24
N LEU A 65 -7.99 -15.44 -9.38
CA LEU A 65 -8.60 -14.64 -8.32
C LEU A 65 -10.03 -15.12 -8.02
N GLU A 66 -10.81 -15.44 -9.05
CA GLU A 66 -12.13 -16.03 -8.86
C GLU A 66 -12.09 -17.42 -8.19
N ASP A 67 -11.08 -18.24 -8.51
CA ASP A 67 -10.84 -19.50 -7.79
C ASP A 67 -10.54 -19.25 -6.30
N LEU A 68 -9.68 -18.28 -6.00
CA LEU A 68 -9.35 -17.90 -4.62
C LEU A 68 -10.57 -17.39 -3.86
N ARG A 69 -11.37 -16.50 -4.47
CA ARG A 69 -12.62 -15.97 -3.89
C ARG A 69 -13.61 -17.09 -3.57
N ARG A 70 -13.78 -18.05 -4.50
CA ARG A 70 -14.62 -19.26 -4.26
C ARG A 70 -14.09 -20.09 -3.11
N ALA A 71 -12.78 -20.29 -3.03
CA ALA A 71 -12.17 -21.04 -1.95
C ALA A 71 -12.36 -20.35 -0.58
N PHE A 72 -12.23 -19.02 -0.51
CA PHE A 72 -12.48 -18.25 0.71
C PHE A 72 -13.93 -18.39 1.16
N ALA A 73 -14.89 -18.26 0.24
CA ALA A 73 -16.30 -18.47 0.53
C ALA A 73 -16.59 -19.89 1.06
N ALA A 74 -16.03 -20.92 0.42
CA ALA A 74 -16.19 -22.32 0.84
C ALA A 74 -15.62 -22.57 2.25
N HIS A 75 -14.55 -21.87 2.63
CA HIS A 75 -13.91 -21.99 3.94
C HIS A 75 -14.40 -20.94 4.96
N ARG A 76 -15.45 -20.18 4.62
CA ARG A 76 -16.05 -19.13 5.47
C ARG A 76 -15.05 -18.07 5.93
N VAL A 77 -14.16 -17.67 5.03
CA VAL A 77 -13.26 -16.53 5.22
C VAL A 77 -13.92 -15.30 4.62
N ASP A 78 -14.41 -14.40 5.49
CA ASP A 78 -15.16 -13.20 5.10
C ASP A 78 -14.22 -12.01 4.81
N VAL A 79 -13.38 -12.19 3.80
CA VAL A 79 -12.46 -11.18 3.26
C VAL A 79 -12.72 -11.04 1.76
N GLU A 80 -13.02 -9.83 1.32
CA GLU A 80 -13.13 -9.50 -0.10
C GLU A 80 -11.72 -9.30 -0.68
N VAL A 81 -11.41 -9.96 -1.80
CA VAL A 81 -10.11 -9.82 -2.46
C VAL A 81 -10.32 -9.12 -3.79
N HIS A 82 -9.61 -8.04 -4.06
CA HIS A 82 -9.67 -7.24 -5.30
C HIS A 82 -8.43 -7.48 -6.16
N PRO A 83 -8.52 -7.34 -7.49
CA PRO A 83 -7.36 -7.47 -8.35
C PRO A 83 -6.44 -6.26 -8.22
N GLY A 84 -5.13 -6.47 -8.29
CA GLY A 84 -4.12 -5.43 -8.41
C GLY A 84 -2.79 -6.06 -8.80
N ALA A 85 -1.75 -5.26 -8.94
CA ALA A 85 -0.42 -5.75 -9.27
C ALA A 85 0.60 -4.79 -8.68
N GLU A 86 1.70 -5.33 -8.14
CA GLU A 86 2.88 -4.52 -7.85
C GLU A 86 3.77 -4.51 -9.09
N VAL A 87 3.91 -3.33 -9.69
CA VAL A 87 4.61 -3.16 -10.96
C VAL A 87 5.95 -2.49 -10.72
N SER A 88 7.05 -3.11 -11.15
CA SER A 88 8.35 -2.44 -11.10
C SER A 88 8.34 -1.19 -11.99
N LEU A 89 8.86 -0.08 -11.47
CA LEU A 89 9.00 1.17 -12.21
C LEU A 89 10.06 0.99 -13.29
N GLU A 90 9.62 0.74 -14.52
CA GLU A 90 10.48 0.55 -15.68
C GLU A 90 9.89 1.29 -16.90
N PRO A 91 10.70 1.65 -17.90
CA PRO A 91 10.21 2.28 -19.13
C PRO A 91 9.15 1.45 -19.86
N ASP A 92 9.17 0.12 -19.68
CA ASP A 92 8.25 -0.83 -20.31
C ASP A 92 6.85 -0.88 -19.65
N ILE A 93 6.64 -0.19 -18.52
CA ILE A 93 5.37 -0.24 -17.77
C ILE A 93 4.14 0.08 -18.64
N PHE A 94 4.27 1.02 -19.58
CA PHE A 94 3.19 1.40 -20.49
C PHE A 94 2.80 0.25 -21.44
N ARG A 95 3.80 -0.47 -21.93
CA ARG A 95 3.58 -1.66 -22.76
C ARG A 95 2.88 -2.73 -21.94
N TRP A 96 3.33 -2.99 -20.71
CA TRP A 96 2.72 -3.99 -19.85
C TRP A 96 1.26 -3.67 -19.51
N LEU A 97 0.95 -2.41 -19.21
CA LEU A 97 -0.44 -1.98 -18.99
C LEU A 97 -1.30 -2.12 -20.24
N ALA A 98 -0.79 -1.74 -21.42
CA ALA A 98 -1.52 -1.83 -22.68
C ALA A 98 -1.76 -3.27 -23.14
N GLU A 99 -0.79 -4.16 -22.92
CA GLU A 99 -0.85 -5.58 -23.31
C GLU A 99 -1.55 -6.45 -22.25
N GLY A 100 -1.98 -5.88 -21.12
CA GLY A 100 -2.61 -6.62 -20.03
C GLY A 100 -1.64 -7.55 -19.29
N LEU A 101 -0.34 -7.25 -19.33
CA LEU A 101 0.71 -7.91 -18.54
C LEU A 101 0.89 -7.26 -17.16
N ALA A 102 0.34 -6.05 -16.97
CA ALA A 102 0.15 -5.40 -15.69
C ALA A 102 -1.26 -4.79 -15.65
N TRP A 103 -1.78 -4.50 -14.45
CA TRP A 103 -3.09 -3.88 -14.30
C TRP A 103 -3.15 -2.99 -13.06
N PRO A 104 -4.00 -1.95 -13.08
CA PRO A 104 -4.20 -1.09 -11.92
C PRO A 104 -4.93 -1.83 -10.79
N ILE A 105 -4.99 -1.19 -9.63
CA ILE A 105 -5.81 -1.60 -8.50
C ILE A 105 -7.29 -1.61 -8.94
N ALA A 106 -7.96 -2.73 -8.67
CA ALA A 106 -9.34 -3.02 -9.05
C ALA A 106 -9.61 -2.71 -10.54
N SER A 107 -10.58 -1.83 -10.81
CA SER A 107 -10.84 -1.28 -12.15
C SER A 107 -10.66 0.24 -12.16
N THR A 108 -9.66 0.71 -11.43
CA THR A 108 -9.42 2.13 -11.13
C THR A 108 -8.25 2.67 -11.97
N ARG A 109 -7.91 3.94 -11.79
CA ARG A 109 -6.71 4.56 -12.38
C ARG A 109 -5.45 4.37 -11.55
N TYR A 110 -5.55 3.79 -10.36
CA TYR A 110 -4.42 3.69 -9.43
C TYR A 110 -3.49 2.54 -9.78
N VAL A 111 -2.20 2.84 -9.98
CA VAL A 111 -1.18 1.82 -10.28
C VAL A 111 -0.17 1.80 -9.14
N LEU A 112 0.03 0.64 -8.52
CA LEU A 112 1.04 0.44 -7.49
C LEU A 112 2.39 0.19 -8.16
N VAL A 113 3.35 1.07 -7.91
CA VAL A 113 4.65 1.06 -8.60
C VAL A 113 5.79 0.95 -7.60
N GLU A 114 6.71 0.02 -7.84
CA GLU A 114 7.87 -0.26 -6.99
C GLU A 114 9.17 0.33 -7.59
N LEU A 115 10.01 0.95 -6.76
CA LEU A 115 11.37 1.34 -7.14
C LEU A 115 12.40 0.30 -6.67
N PRO A 116 13.55 0.17 -7.38
CA PRO A 116 14.63 -0.71 -6.91
C PRO A 116 15.17 -0.25 -5.55
N PHE A 117 15.43 -1.17 -4.63
CA PHE A 117 15.78 -0.84 -3.24
C PHE A 117 16.97 0.10 -3.04
N PHE A 118 17.95 0.11 -3.95
CA PHE A 118 19.22 0.84 -3.75
C PHE A 118 19.40 2.04 -4.69
N ALA A 119 18.43 2.35 -5.54
CA ALA A 119 18.59 3.37 -6.57
C ALA A 119 17.33 4.21 -6.79
N PHE A 120 17.55 5.39 -7.35
CA PHE A 120 16.50 6.20 -7.98
C PHE A 120 16.85 6.30 -9.46
N PRO A 121 16.25 5.45 -10.31
CA PRO A 121 16.60 5.41 -11.73
C PRO A 121 16.42 6.77 -12.41
N PRO A 122 17.31 7.17 -13.35
CA PRO A 122 17.20 8.46 -14.04
C PRO A 122 15.89 8.67 -14.79
N TYR A 123 15.24 7.60 -15.24
CA TYR A 123 13.97 7.62 -15.96
C TYR A 123 12.74 7.76 -15.03
N THR A 124 12.91 7.77 -13.70
CA THR A 124 11.79 7.76 -12.74
C THR A 124 10.83 8.92 -12.96
N ASP A 125 11.37 10.15 -13.10
CA ASP A 125 10.55 11.35 -13.27
C ASP A 125 9.76 11.35 -14.59
N GLU A 126 10.35 10.80 -15.65
CA GLU A 126 9.72 10.70 -16.98
C GLU A 126 8.62 9.64 -16.98
N VAL A 127 8.89 8.45 -16.42
CA VAL A 127 7.93 7.35 -16.35
C VAL A 127 6.71 7.76 -15.50
N ILE A 128 6.94 8.37 -14.34
CA ILE A 128 5.85 8.89 -13.49
C ILE A 128 5.02 9.93 -14.23
N PHE A 129 5.67 10.91 -14.87
CA PHE A 129 4.96 11.95 -15.61
C PHE A 129 4.09 11.37 -16.72
N ARG A 130 4.63 10.42 -17.48
CA ARG A 130 3.90 9.79 -18.57
C ARG A 130 2.72 8.95 -18.08
N LEU A 131 2.85 8.23 -16.95
CA LEU A 131 1.69 7.54 -16.33
C LEU A 131 0.56 8.53 -16.04
N GLN A 132 0.89 9.69 -15.50
CA GLN A 132 -0.10 10.74 -15.19
C GLN A 132 -0.74 11.32 -16.45
N VAL A 133 0.03 11.55 -17.52
CA VAL A 133 -0.48 12.01 -18.82
C VAL A 133 -1.43 10.99 -19.45
N GLU A 134 -1.14 9.69 -19.30
CA GLU A 134 -2.02 8.61 -19.76
C GLU A 134 -3.25 8.40 -18.85
N GLY A 135 -3.41 9.20 -17.79
CA GLY A 135 -4.57 9.20 -16.91
C GLY A 135 -4.45 8.28 -15.70
N TYR A 136 -3.30 7.62 -15.51
CA TYR A 136 -3.04 6.81 -14.32
C TYR A 136 -2.63 7.66 -13.12
N LYS A 137 -2.83 7.10 -11.92
CA LYS A 137 -2.44 7.68 -10.63
C LYS A 137 -1.42 6.77 -9.96
N PRO A 138 -0.11 7.08 -10.05
CA PRO A 138 0.92 6.23 -9.47
C PRO A 138 0.87 6.30 -7.94
N ILE A 139 0.90 5.13 -7.31
CA ILE A 139 1.13 4.93 -5.87
C ILE A 139 2.52 4.32 -5.74
N LEU A 140 3.46 5.04 -5.15
CA LEU A 140 4.79 4.53 -4.90
C LEU A 140 4.77 3.55 -3.71
N ALA A 141 5.09 2.29 -3.99
CA ALA A 141 5.18 1.22 -3.00
C ALA A 141 6.44 1.38 -2.15
N HIS A 142 6.24 1.23 -0.84
CA HIS A 142 7.24 1.14 0.23
C HIS A 142 8.53 1.98 0.03
N PRO A 143 8.44 3.29 -0.27
CA PRO A 143 9.63 4.12 -0.52
C PRO A 143 10.55 4.23 0.69
N GLU A 144 10.09 3.85 1.89
CA GLU A 144 10.92 3.78 3.10
C GLU A 144 11.98 2.67 3.02
N ARG A 145 11.77 1.68 2.16
CA ARG A 145 12.72 0.59 1.86
C ARG A 145 13.69 0.97 0.74
N ASN A 146 13.45 2.07 0.02
CA ASN A 146 14.36 2.61 -0.97
C ASN A 146 15.45 3.47 -0.31
N ALA A 147 16.71 3.02 -0.36
CA ALA A 147 17.83 3.67 0.31
C ALA A 147 18.07 5.12 -0.16
N PHE A 148 17.78 5.44 -1.42
CA PHE A 148 17.94 6.79 -1.95
C PHE A 148 16.87 7.74 -1.39
N LEU A 149 15.60 7.32 -1.40
CA LEU A 149 14.49 8.12 -0.88
C LEU A 149 14.53 8.23 0.64
N ALA A 150 14.94 7.18 1.34
CA ALA A 150 15.20 7.21 2.78
C ALA A 150 16.28 8.24 3.14
N ALA A 151 17.34 8.37 2.32
CA ALA A 151 18.40 9.35 2.52
C ALA A 151 18.02 10.77 2.05
N LYS A 152 17.05 10.90 1.14
CA LYS A 152 16.63 12.18 0.51
C LYS A 152 15.11 12.33 0.48
N PRO A 153 14.45 12.49 1.65
CA PRO A 153 13.00 12.65 1.76
C PRO A 153 12.43 13.80 0.92
N GLU A 154 13.24 14.83 0.62
CA GLU A 154 12.85 15.97 -0.23
C GLU A 154 12.53 15.52 -1.66
N ARG A 155 13.15 14.44 -2.15
CA ARG A 155 12.82 13.85 -3.45
C ARG A 155 11.47 13.16 -3.43
N LEU A 156 11.13 12.47 -2.34
CA LEU A 156 9.79 11.91 -2.16
C LEU A 156 8.74 13.02 -2.06
N GLN A 157 9.03 14.08 -1.30
CA GLN A 157 8.14 15.24 -1.19
C GLN A 157 7.83 15.87 -2.56
N ALA A 158 8.85 16.06 -3.41
CA ALA A 158 8.64 16.60 -4.76
C ALA A 158 7.75 15.70 -5.65
N LEU A 159 7.76 14.38 -5.44
CA LEU A 159 6.84 13.46 -6.12
C LEU A 159 5.41 13.62 -5.58
N VAL A 160 5.25 13.72 -4.26
CA VAL A 160 3.94 13.96 -3.61
C VAL A 160 3.32 15.28 -4.08
N GLU A 161 4.11 16.36 -4.13
CA GLU A 161 3.67 17.67 -4.62
C GLU A 161 3.20 17.64 -6.10
N ARG A 162 3.62 16.64 -6.87
CA ARG A 162 3.20 16.39 -8.25
C ARG A 162 2.03 15.41 -8.35
N GLY A 163 1.42 15.00 -7.23
CA GLY A 163 0.27 14.11 -7.20
C GLY A 163 0.60 12.62 -7.23
N VAL A 164 1.84 12.23 -6.92
CA VAL A 164 2.19 10.81 -6.69
C VAL A 164 1.77 10.43 -5.27
N LEU A 165 1.02 9.34 -5.12
CA LEU A 165 0.66 8.83 -3.80
C LEU A 165 1.76 7.95 -3.23
N VAL A 166 1.76 7.77 -1.91
CA VAL A 166 2.78 7.00 -1.19
C VAL A 166 2.12 5.98 -0.30
N GLN A 167 2.54 4.73 -0.46
CA GLN A 167 2.19 3.62 0.43
C GLN A 167 3.43 3.22 1.23
N ILE A 168 3.36 3.25 2.57
CA ILE A 168 4.42 2.67 3.43
C ILE A 168 3.98 1.33 4.01
N THR A 169 4.94 0.52 4.43
CA THR A 169 4.68 -0.84 4.91
C THR A 169 4.47 -0.90 6.42
N ALA A 170 3.46 -1.66 6.87
CA ALA A 170 3.20 -1.92 8.28
C ALA A 170 4.45 -2.44 9.03
N THR A 171 5.13 -3.44 8.47
CA THR A 171 6.36 -4.00 9.04
C THR A 171 7.49 -2.96 9.16
N SER A 172 7.60 -2.00 8.23
CA SER A 172 8.57 -0.90 8.34
C SER A 172 8.28 0.01 9.54
N VAL A 173 7.01 0.40 9.73
CA VAL A 173 6.56 1.23 10.86
C VAL A 173 6.85 0.54 12.20
N LEU A 174 6.60 -0.77 12.27
CA LEU A 174 6.85 -1.57 13.47
C LEU A 174 8.34 -1.87 13.70
N GLY A 175 9.17 -1.78 12.64
CA GLY A 175 10.61 -1.97 12.69
C GLY A 175 11.12 -3.36 12.28
N GLY A 176 10.27 -4.20 11.70
CA GLY A 176 10.63 -5.54 11.24
C GLY A 176 11.61 -5.57 10.06
N PHE A 177 11.72 -4.47 9.29
CA PHE A 177 12.72 -4.31 8.23
C PHE A 177 13.96 -3.51 8.65
N GLY A 178 14.17 -3.36 9.96
CA GLY A 178 15.35 -2.72 10.52
C GLY A 178 15.21 -1.20 10.72
N ALA A 179 16.22 -0.63 11.39
CA ALA A 179 16.17 0.75 11.87
C ALA A 179 16.09 1.80 10.76
N GLN A 180 16.70 1.54 9.59
CA GLN A 180 16.67 2.47 8.47
C GLN A 180 15.25 2.63 7.91
N ALA A 181 14.58 1.51 7.59
CA ALA A 181 13.21 1.53 7.09
C ALA A 181 12.24 2.15 8.11
N LYS A 182 12.39 1.83 9.39
CA LYS A 182 11.60 2.45 10.46
C LYS A 182 11.80 3.96 10.53
N SER A 183 13.05 4.41 10.53
CA SER A 183 13.37 5.84 10.59
C SER A 183 12.83 6.59 9.37
N ALA A 184 12.89 6.00 8.18
CA ALA A 184 12.34 6.60 6.97
C ALA A 184 10.81 6.66 7.02
N ALA A 185 10.14 5.57 7.43
CA ALA A 185 8.68 5.53 7.60
C ALA A 185 8.18 6.62 8.57
N VAL A 186 8.84 6.75 9.72
CA VAL A 186 8.53 7.80 10.71
C VAL A 186 8.73 9.19 10.10
N ALA A 187 9.87 9.44 9.44
CA ALA A 187 10.15 10.73 8.82
C ALA A 187 9.12 11.10 7.73
N PHE A 188 8.65 10.13 6.94
CA PHE A 188 7.63 10.37 5.91
C PHE A 188 6.26 10.67 6.52
N LEU A 189 5.88 9.97 7.60
CA LEU A 189 4.67 10.25 8.37
C LEU A 189 4.72 11.66 8.99
N GLU A 190 5.82 12.02 9.67
CA GLU A 190 6.00 13.34 10.30
C GLU A 190 5.98 14.50 9.29
N ARG A 191 6.39 14.24 8.04
CA ARG A 191 6.34 15.23 6.95
C ARG A 191 4.98 15.28 6.25
N GLY A 192 4.04 14.40 6.59
CA GLY A 192 2.73 14.30 5.95
C GLY A 192 2.82 13.87 4.49
N LEU A 193 3.71 12.93 4.17
CA LEU A 193 3.92 12.43 2.80
C LEU A 193 3.17 11.13 2.50
N VAL A 194 2.62 10.47 3.52
CA VAL A 194 2.09 9.11 3.43
C VAL A 194 0.58 9.13 3.21
N HIS A 195 0.12 8.42 2.18
CA HIS A 195 -1.28 8.36 1.76
C HIS A 195 -1.92 7.03 2.15
N VAL A 196 -1.14 5.95 2.16
CA VAL A 196 -1.60 4.60 2.46
C VAL A 196 -0.61 3.92 3.40
N LEU A 197 -1.13 3.13 4.33
CA LEU A 197 -0.39 2.16 5.11
C LEU A 197 -0.93 0.79 4.73
N ALA A 198 -0.10 -0.06 4.14
CA ALA A 198 -0.49 -1.39 3.66
C ALA A 198 0.40 -2.47 4.29
N SER A 199 -0.02 -3.73 4.25
CA SER A 199 0.72 -4.78 4.94
C SER A 199 1.98 -5.19 4.22
N ASP A 200 1.95 -5.24 2.88
CA ASP A 200 2.97 -5.92 2.06
C ASP A 200 3.20 -7.36 2.60
N ALA A 201 2.10 -8.03 2.96
CA ALA A 201 2.12 -9.35 3.57
C ALA A 201 2.41 -10.44 2.55
N HIS A 202 3.23 -11.41 2.94
CA HIS A 202 3.62 -12.57 2.12
C HIS A 202 3.31 -13.90 2.80
N SER A 203 3.08 -13.90 4.12
CA SER A 203 2.74 -15.11 4.88
C SER A 203 2.05 -14.76 6.19
N ALA A 204 1.31 -15.71 6.78
CA ALA A 204 0.66 -15.47 8.08
C ALA A 204 1.64 -15.39 9.27
N ALA A 205 2.89 -15.79 9.09
CA ALA A 205 3.85 -15.93 10.19
C ALA A 205 5.09 -15.04 10.05
N HIS A 206 5.75 -15.01 8.89
CA HIS A 206 7.02 -14.29 8.72
C HIS A 206 6.84 -12.83 8.29
N ARG A 207 5.87 -12.58 7.41
CA ARG A 207 5.48 -11.23 6.95
C ARG A 207 3.96 -11.08 7.04
N PRO A 208 3.40 -11.01 8.27
CA PRO A 208 1.97 -11.02 8.50
C PRO A 208 1.28 -9.67 8.25
N PRO A 209 -0.05 -9.67 8.00
CA PRO A 209 -0.85 -8.46 7.86
C PRO A 209 -1.11 -7.78 9.22
N LEU A 210 -0.20 -6.91 9.65
CA LEU A 210 -0.22 -6.20 10.95
C LEU A 210 -0.69 -4.73 10.82
N LEU A 211 -1.80 -4.48 10.12
CA LEU A 211 -2.29 -3.14 9.83
C LEU A 211 -2.82 -2.41 11.07
N THR A 212 -3.58 -3.08 11.94
CA THR A 212 -4.13 -2.43 13.15
C THR A 212 -3.02 -1.98 14.09
N GLU A 213 -1.98 -2.81 14.29
CA GLU A 213 -0.84 -2.44 15.13
C GLU A 213 -0.04 -1.28 14.52
N ALA A 214 0.23 -1.34 13.21
CA ALA A 214 0.96 -0.28 12.52
C ALA A 214 0.16 1.04 12.48
N ALA A 215 -1.17 1.00 12.33
CA ALA A 215 -2.02 2.17 12.37
C ALA A 215 -2.00 2.84 13.76
N ARG A 216 -1.99 2.06 14.84
CA ARG A 216 -1.82 2.59 16.21
C ARG A 216 -0.47 3.25 16.41
N GLU A 217 0.59 2.69 15.84
CA GLU A 217 1.92 3.31 15.91
C GLU A 217 1.97 4.60 15.09
N ALA A 218 1.41 4.61 13.88
CA ALA A 218 1.26 5.82 13.08
C ALA A 218 0.42 6.89 13.80
N GLU A 219 -0.65 6.50 14.51
CA GLU A 219 -1.46 7.42 15.32
C GLU A 219 -0.65 8.12 16.42
N ARG A 220 0.31 7.44 17.04
CA ARG A 220 1.22 8.07 18.02
C ARG A 220 2.11 9.15 17.40
N ILE A 221 2.38 9.05 16.10
CA ILE A 221 3.27 9.96 15.37
C ILE A 221 2.49 11.17 14.83
N VAL A 222 1.40 10.91 14.09
CA VAL A 222 0.66 11.97 13.35
C VAL A 222 -0.71 12.29 13.94
N GLY A 223 -1.15 11.56 14.96
CA GLY A 223 -2.46 11.70 15.60
C GLY A 223 -3.55 10.85 14.93
N PRO A 224 -4.83 11.03 15.34
CA PRO A 224 -5.94 10.16 14.93
C PRO A 224 -6.17 10.06 13.42
N GLY A 225 -5.68 11.04 12.64
CA GLY A 225 -5.71 11.02 11.18
C GLY A 225 -4.95 9.84 10.56
N ALA A 226 -4.05 9.18 11.29
CA ALA A 226 -3.35 7.97 10.82
C ALA A 226 -4.31 6.84 10.39
N TRP A 227 -5.50 6.74 11.00
CA TRP A 227 -6.47 5.72 10.66
C TRP A 227 -7.04 5.87 9.24
N SER A 228 -6.98 7.07 8.63
CA SER A 228 -7.40 7.23 7.24
C SER A 228 -6.50 6.46 6.27
N LEU A 229 -5.23 6.22 6.64
CA LEU A 229 -4.24 5.51 5.82
C LEU A 229 -4.58 4.04 5.59
N VAL A 230 -5.39 3.44 6.47
CA VAL A 230 -5.81 2.03 6.44
C VAL A 230 -7.31 1.85 6.20
N SER A 231 -8.06 2.95 6.03
CA SER A 231 -9.52 2.92 5.89
C SER A 231 -10.00 3.84 4.76
N ALA A 232 -10.21 5.12 5.03
CA ALA A 232 -10.80 6.07 4.09
C ALA A 232 -10.01 6.20 2.79
N ASN A 233 -8.69 6.35 2.86
CA ASN A 233 -7.84 6.52 1.68
C ASN A 233 -7.82 5.25 0.81
N PRO A 234 -7.53 4.05 1.35
CA PRO A 234 -7.55 2.85 0.54
C PRO A 234 -8.95 2.49 0.01
N ALA A 235 -10.02 2.77 0.76
CA ALA A 235 -11.38 2.62 0.27
C ALA A 235 -11.71 3.60 -0.88
N ALA A 236 -11.26 4.85 -0.79
CA ALA A 236 -11.42 5.83 -1.87
C ALA A 236 -10.63 5.41 -3.12
N ILE A 237 -9.42 4.85 -2.96
CA ILE A 237 -8.64 4.27 -4.07
C ILE A 237 -9.43 3.14 -4.75
N LEU A 238 -9.98 2.19 -3.98
CA LEU A 238 -10.82 1.11 -4.52
C LEU A 238 -12.05 1.61 -5.28
N GLY A 239 -12.61 2.75 -4.86
CA GLY A 239 -13.74 3.42 -5.51
C GLY A 239 -13.38 4.37 -6.66
N ASP A 240 -12.11 4.40 -7.11
CA ASP A 240 -11.59 5.38 -8.08
C ASP A 240 -11.82 6.85 -7.70
N GLY A 241 -11.81 7.15 -6.39
CA GLY A 241 -11.98 8.50 -5.85
C GLY A 241 -10.87 9.46 -6.27
N GLU A 242 -11.12 10.77 -6.19
CA GLU A 242 -10.16 11.80 -6.61
C GLU A 242 -9.29 12.33 -5.47
N GLU A 243 -9.86 12.48 -4.28
CA GLU A 243 -9.23 13.16 -3.14
C GLU A 243 -8.63 12.14 -2.16
N ILE A 244 -7.33 11.89 -2.28
CA ILE A 244 -6.57 11.05 -1.34
C ILE A 244 -5.59 11.95 -0.59
N GLU A 245 -5.91 12.26 0.67
CA GLU A 245 -5.09 13.15 1.49
C GLU A 245 -4.09 12.37 2.35
N PRO A 246 -2.82 12.82 2.44
CA PRO A 246 -1.89 12.20 3.35
C PRO A 246 -2.25 12.50 4.81
N ALA A 247 -1.89 11.58 5.71
CA ALA A 247 -2.05 11.85 7.14
C ALA A 247 -1.04 12.92 7.57
N ARG A 248 -1.54 14.07 8.03
CA ARG A 248 -0.71 15.20 8.47
C ARG A 248 -0.64 15.22 10.00
N PRO A 249 0.54 15.51 10.59
CA PRO A 249 0.64 15.70 12.02
C PRO A 249 -0.33 16.78 12.51
N ALA A 250 -0.96 16.54 13.66
CA ALA A 250 -1.72 17.58 14.33
C ALA A 250 -0.84 18.84 14.48
N ARG A 251 -1.32 19.99 13.99
CA ARG A 251 -0.59 21.27 14.13
C ARG A 251 -0.29 21.47 15.61
N ARG A 252 0.99 21.40 16.01
CA ARG A 252 1.39 21.79 17.37
C ARG A 252 0.94 23.23 17.57
N ALA A 253 0.00 23.45 18.49
CA ALA A 253 -0.34 24.79 18.92
C ALA A 253 0.96 25.50 19.30
N ARG A 254 1.30 26.59 18.60
CA ARG A 254 2.46 27.42 18.97
C ARG A 254 2.23 27.82 20.42
N ARG A 255 3.01 27.29 21.36
CA ARG A 255 3.08 27.86 22.71
C ARG A 255 3.56 29.30 22.55
N SER A 256 2.65 30.25 22.70
CA SER A 256 2.98 31.67 22.81
C SER A 256 3.99 31.82 23.94
N ARG A 257 5.27 32.05 23.60
CA ARG A 257 6.25 32.59 24.54
C ARG A 257 6.08 34.11 24.56
N TYR A 258 4.95 34.59 25.03
CA TYR A 258 4.78 35.98 25.46
C TYR A 258 3.89 35.95 26.70
N GLY A 259 4.53 36.13 27.85
CA GLY A 259 3.90 36.11 29.17
C GLY A 259 4.93 36.51 30.23
N GLU A 260 5.00 37.83 30.45
CA GLU A 260 5.35 38.48 31.72
C GLU A 260 6.82 38.57 32.13
N ALA A 261 7.48 39.62 31.63
CA ALA A 261 8.35 40.43 32.47
C ALA A 261 7.63 41.79 32.66
N ARG A 262 7.10 42.01 33.86
CA ARG A 262 6.81 43.32 34.44
C ARG A 262 7.39 43.35 35.83
#